data_AF-A0A815XS28-F1
#
_entry.id   AF-A0A815XS28-F1
#
_cell.length_a   1.000
_cell.length_b   1.000
_cell.length_c   1.000
_cell.angle_alpha   90.00
_cell.angle_beta   90.00
_cell.angle_gamma   90.00
#
_symmetry.space_group_name_H-M   'P 1'
#
loop_
_entity.id
_entity.type
_entity.pdbx_description
1 polymer ?
#
loop_
_entity_poly.entity_id
_entity_poly.type
_entity_poly.pdbx_seq_one_letter_code
_entity_poly.pdbx_strand_id
1 'polypeptide(L)'
;MADIEATRAEIVFAWIVFLLIMKNVVLLILLAVLRRRAGVFQAPEDVEQFHGQQYVNENDDWSLSSRVNRCLRNDAEYVPYFLVLYMILFWTWEETSTPPYIQYNHILARTVTYGASYDPVSSSNSLFKIDPLSGKFTLFTPLTNYKAYDVTYDFIHKIFYVFGSEATLEKEAALSVAIVNPFNGTKKYRTITTERYAELFGLRVDSSTGKLYSVQMDDALENPTSIVQIDPSNFIAKRWVNISKASGVQPDSMAIFFNSTVHQYFVTVPYDSDYLVGIDVVKRKIISEITNSNLPAYLCYDNKTNAFYGMEIFQTERGCRLVRLNPYNGTMEILSKDFKDYEPSTGACHEGYYFTMIVEGLDKQNIVTFDLSNKAKIIANKPAQEYLDSFAFVPL
;
A
#
# COMPACT_ATOMS: atom_id res chain seq x y z
N MET A 1 -6.21 35.61 30.35
CA MET A 1 -6.23 34.16 30.05
C MET A 1 -5.53 33.87 28.72
N ALA A 2 -5.77 34.66 27.67
CA ALA A 2 -5.08 34.55 26.37
C ALA A 2 -3.53 34.48 26.44
N ASP A 3 -2.92 35.28 27.31
CA ASP A 3 -1.45 35.35 27.46
C ASP A 3 -0.79 34.01 27.90
N ILE A 4 -1.50 33.22 28.71
CA ILE A 4 -0.99 31.95 29.24
C ILE A 4 -1.05 30.85 28.16
N GLU A 5 -2.06 30.89 27.29
CA GLU A 5 -2.23 29.91 26.22
C GLU A 5 -1.25 30.17 25.07
N ALA A 6 -1.01 31.45 24.74
CA ALA A 6 0.04 31.85 23.80
C ALA A 6 1.42 31.38 24.26
N THR A 7 1.77 31.63 25.54
CA THR A 7 3.04 31.17 26.13
C THR A 7 3.18 29.64 26.07
N ARG A 8 2.11 28.88 26.30
CA ARG A 8 2.14 27.41 26.20
C ARG A 8 2.36 26.93 24.76
N ALA A 9 1.73 27.58 23.79
CA ALA A 9 1.89 27.26 22.37
C ALA A 9 3.33 27.53 21.89
N GLU A 10 3.94 28.63 22.33
CA GLU A 10 5.35 28.94 22.05
C GLU A 10 6.30 27.90 22.63
N ILE A 11 6.07 27.45 23.87
CA ILE A 11 6.87 26.40 24.51
C ILE A 11 6.75 25.08 23.74
N VAL A 12 5.53 24.67 23.37
CA VAL A 12 5.31 23.44 22.58
C VAL A 12 5.99 23.55 21.21
N PHE A 13 5.89 24.70 20.55
CA PHE A 13 6.57 24.95 19.29
C PHE A 13 8.09 24.82 19.43
N ALA A 14 8.70 25.45 20.44
CA ALA A 14 10.12 25.34 20.71
C ALA A 14 10.56 23.88 20.91
N TRP A 15 9.74 23.08 21.61
CA TRP A 15 9.99 21.64 21.76
C TRP A 15 9.90 20.87 20.43
N ILE A 16 8.93 21.17 19.58
CA ILE A 16 8.81 20.52 18.26
C ILE A 16 10.02 20.85 17.39
N VAL A 17 10.41 22.13 17.31
CA VAL A 17 11.59 22.55 16.55
C VAL A 17 12.84 21.85 17.08
N PHE A 18 13.02 21.82 18.40
CA PHE A 18 14.13 21.13 19.04
C PHE A 18 14.16 19.64 18.68
N LEU A 19 13.03 18.93 18.77
CA LEU A 19 12.95 17.50 18.45
C LEU A 19 13.24 17.22 16.97
N LEU A 20 12.79 18.07 16.04
CA LEU A 20 13.06 17.92 14.61
C LEU A 20 14.55 18.12 14.29
N ILE A 21 15.18 19.13 14.90
CA ILE A 21 16.62 19.36 14.77
C ILE A 21 17.39 18.17 15.34
N MET A 22 17.03 17.71 16.55
CA MET A 22 17.68 16.55 17.19
C MET A 22 17.53 15.28 16.35
N LYS A 23 16.36 15.04 15.73
CA LYS A 23 16.14 13.93 14.79
C LYS A 23 17.14 13.97 13.63
N ASN A 24 17.27 15.13 12.98
CA ASN A 24 18.18 15.28 11.83
C ASN A 24 19.65 15.11 12.23
N VAL A 25 20.05 15.61 13.41
CA VAL A 25 21.40 15.38 13.95
C VAL A 25 21.66 13.89 14.17
N VAL A 26 20.70 13.17 14.77
CA VAL A 26 20.81 11.71 14.99
C VAL A 26 20.91 10.96 13.66
N LEU A 27 20.10 11.32 12.65
CA LEU A 27 20.16 10.72 11.32
C LEU A 27 21.49 10.99 10.60
N LEU A 28 22.06 12.19 10.74
CA LEU A 28 23.40 12.51 10.21
C LEU A 28 24.49 11.68 10.87
N ILE A 29 24.45 11.53 12.20
CA ILE A 29 25.38 10.66 12.94
C ILE A 29 25.23 9.21 12.47
N LEU A 30 23.99 8.72 12.36
CA LEU A 30 23.72 7.37 11.89
C LEU A 30 24.25 7.15 10.47
N LEU A 31 24.02 8.09 9.55
CA LEU A 31 24.55 8.05 8.19
C LEU A 31 26.08 7.93 8.17
N ALA A 32 26.76 8.73 8.97
CA ALA A 32 28.22 8.70 9.08
C ALA A 32 28.73 7.34 9.61
N VAL A 33 28.07 6.80 10.64
CA VAL A 33 28.40 5.47 11.20
C VAL A 33 28.18 4.37 10.17
N LEU A 34 27.06 4.42 9.43
CA LEU A 34 26.72 3.42 8.42
C LEU A 34 27.70 3.43 7.24
N ARG A 35 28.06 4.62 6.72
CA ARG A 35 29.07 4.76 5.67
C ARG A 35 30.42 4.19 6.10
N ARG A 36 30.83 4.49 7.33
CA ARG A 36 32.09 3.97 7.88
C ARG A 36 32.08 2.46 8.07
N ARG A 37 30.94 1.87 8.51
CA ARG A 37 30.80 0.41 8.64
C ARG A 37 30.76 -0.31 7.30
N ALA A 38 30.10 0.28 6.30
CA ALA A 38 30.03 -0.25 4.95
C ALA A 38 31.34 -0.07 4.18
N GLY A 39 32.22 0.84 4.63
CA GLY A 39 33.43 1.21 3.89
C GLY A 39 33.12 1.93 2.58
N VAL A 40 31.96 2.58 2.48
CA VAL A 40 31.50 3.28 1.26
C VAL A 40 31.40 4.78 1.53
N PHE A 41 32.13 5.57 0.75
CA PHE A 41 32.24 7.02 0.96
C PHE A 41 31.91 7.80 -0.32
N GLN A 42 31.31 8.99 -0.17
CA GLN A 42 30.97 9.85 -1.31
C GLN A 42 32.17 10.64 -1.82
N ALA A 43 32.95 11.19 -0.88
CA ALA A 43 34.05 12.07 -1.19
C ALA A 43 35.33 11.25 -1.41
N PRO A 44 36.11 11.50 -2.49
CA PRO A 44 37.34 10.75 -2.76
C PRO A 44 38.38 10.90 -1.64
N GLU A 45 38.41 12.03 -0.94
CA GLU A 45 39.26 12.26 0.23
C GLU A 45 38.94 11.30 1.41
N ASP A 46 37.67 10.99 1.64
CA ASP A 46 37.25 10.03 2.67
C ASP A 46 37.63 8.60 2.27
N VAL A 47 37.56 8.27 0.97
CA VAL A 47 37.99 6.98 0.43
C VAL A 47 39.48 6.77 0.67
N GLU A 48 40.28 7.81 0.43
CA GLU A 48 41.73 7.80 0.66
C GLU A 48 42.06 7.66 2.16
N GLN A 49 41.35 8.42 3.02
CA GLN A 49 41.60 8.44 4.46
C GLN A 49 41.16 7.15 5.18
N PHE A 50 40.04 6.55 4.77
CA PHE A 50 39.43 5.42 5.47
C PHE A 50 39.57 4.09 4.72
N HIS A 51 40.32 4.06 3.61
CA HIS A 51 40.58 2.88 2.78
C HIS A 51 39.30 2.16 2.32
N GLY A 52 38.32 2.95 1.86
CA GLY A 52 37.01 2.45 1.44
C GLY A 52 36.85 2.29 -0.08
N GLN A 53 35.60 2.10 -0.49
CA GLN A 53 35.16 2.20 -1.87
C GLN A 53 34.46 3.54 -2.08
N GLN A 54 34.69 4.15 -3.25
CA GLN A 54 33.93 5.32 -3.65
C GLN A 54 32.52 4.89 -4.03
N TYR A 55 31.53 5.64 -3.56
CA TYR A 55 30.13 5.47 -3.92
C TYR A 55 29.95 5.65 -5.44
N VAL A 56 29.64 4.56 -6.16
CA VAL A 56 29.33 4.59 -7.60
C VAL A 56 27.82 4.40 -7.78
N ASN A 57 27.21 5.38 -8.41
CA ASN A 57 25.85 5.87 -8.20
C ASN A 57 24.68 4.98 -8.70
N GLU A 58 24.81 3.65 -8.82
CA GLU A 58 23.74 2.84 -9.45
C GLU A 58 23.41 1.49 -8.76
N ASN A 59 24.31 0.88 -7.99
CA ASN A 59 24.01 -0.42 -7.33
C ASN A 59 23.66 -0.30 -5.84
N ASP A 60 23.87 0.87 -5.23
CA ASP A 60 23.80 1.08 -3.78
C ASP A 60 22.56 1.88 -3.30
N ASP A 61 21.62 2.14 -4.20
CA ASP A 61 20.37 2.85 -3.89
C ASP A 61 19.51 2.15 -2.82
N TRP A 62 19.78 0.87 -2.57
CA TRP A 62 19.04 0.02 -1.63
C TRP A 62 19.70 -0.13 -0.25
N SER A 63 20.93 0.39 -0.08
CA SER A 63 21.70 0.31 1.17
C SER A 63 21.09 1.14 2.30
N LEU A 64 21.31 0.72 3.56
CA LEU A 64 20.78 1.40 4.75
C LEU A 64 21.29 2.86 4.84
N SER A 65 22.52 3.13 4.41
CA SER A 65 23.07 4.49 4.33
C SER A 65 22.34 5.36 3.29
N SER A 66 22.02 4.82 2.11
CA SER A 66 21.23 5.55 1.10
C SER A 66 19.81 5.84 1.58
N ARG A 67 19.19 4.93 2.35
CA ARG A 67 17.88 5.15 2.98
C ARG A 67 17.90 6.30 3.98
N VAL A 68 18.86 6.30 4.91
CA VAL A 68 19.03 7.40 5.88
C VAL A 68 19.27 8.74 5.17
N ASN A 69 20.05 8.73 4.07
CA ASN A 69 20.28 9.93 3.27
C ASN A 69 19.00 10.44 2.58
N ARG A 70 18.10 9.55 2.12
CA ARG A 70 16.78 9.95 1.60
C ARG A 70 15.88 10.52 2.68
N CYS A 71 15.86 9.93 3.88
CA CYS A 71 15.12 10.51 5.01
C CYS A 71 15.62 11.92 5.33
N LEU A 72 16.94 12.12 5.36
CA LEU A 72 17.54 13.44 5.57
C LEU A 72 17.19 14.43 4.46
N ARG A 73 17.18 14.00 3.19
CA ARG A 73 16.77 14.85 2.06
C ARG A 73 15.28 15.21 2.14
N ASN A 74 14.44 14.24 2.44
CA ASN A 74 13.01 14.45 2.69
C ASN A 74 12.81 15.46 3.83
N ASP A 75 13.52 15.30 4.95
CA ASP A 75 13.45 16.24 6.06
C ASP A 75 13.98 17.64 5.67
N ALA A 76 15.04 17.72 4.87
CA ALA A 76 15.57 19.00 4.38
C ALA A 76 14.61 19.73 3.43
N GLU A 77 13.77 18.99 2.70
CA GLU A 77 12.73 19.55 1.85
C GLU A 77 11.50 19.96 2.70
N TYR A 78 10.93 19.04 3.49
CA TYR A 78 9.64 19.26 4.15
C TYR A 78 9.71 20.00 5.50
N VAL A 79 10.77 19.81 6.31
CA VAL A 79 10.86 20.46 7.63
C VAL A 79 10.91 21.98 7.50
N PRO A 80 11.71 22.59 6.59
CA PRO A 80 11.68 24.04 6.41
C PRO A 80 10.31 24.58 5.97
N TYR A 81 9.63 23.93 5.01
CA TYR A 81 8.28 24.34 4.61
C TYR A 81 7.29 24.25 5.76
N PHE A 82 7.37 23.16 6.54
CA PHE A 82 6.57 22.98 7.73
C PHE A 82 6.79 24.12 8.74
N LEU A 83 8.03 24.46 9.06
CA LEU A 83 8.34 25.53 10.01
C LEU A 83 7.83 26.90 9.54
N VAL A 84 7.92 27.19 8.24
CA VAL A 84 7.42 28.44 7.65
C VAL A 84 5.89 28.49 7.67
N LEU A 85 5.20 27.44 7.23
CA LEU A 85 3.73 27.37 7.26
C LEU A 85 3.20 27.45 8.70
N TYR A 86 3.88 26.79 9.63
CA TYR A 86 3.53 26.83 11.04
C TYR A 86 3.70 28.22 11.65
N MET A 87 4.80 28.92 11.30
CA MET A 87 4.95 30.34 11.66
C MET A 87 3.83 31.18 11.09
N ILE A 88 3.48 31.03 9.81
CA ILE A 88 2.39 31.80 9.20
C ILE A 88 1.07 31.55 9.93
N LEU A 89 0.73 30.29 10.19
CA LEU A 89 -0.50 29.90 10.90
C LEU A 89 -0.55 30.45 12.33
N PHE A 90 0.57 30.43 13.04
CA PHE A 90 0.69 31.02 14.36
C PHE A 90 0.48 32.54 14.34
N TRP A 91 1.00 33.23 13.32
CA TRP A 91 0.85 34.67 13.15
C TRP A 91 -0.53 35.09 12.67
N THR A 92 -1.25 34.23 11.95
CA THR A 92 -2.61 34.47 11.45
C THR A 92 -3.70 33.98 12.39
N TRP A 93 -3.34 33.49 13.58
CA TRP A 93 -4.30 32.92 14.51
C TRP A 93 -5.18 34.02 15.14
N GLU A 94 -6.47 34.00 14.83
CA GLU A 94 -7.49 34.75 15.57
C GLU A 94 -8.03 33.89 16.74
N GLU A 95 -8.14 34.48 17.94
CA GLU A 95 -8.47 33.87 19.24
C GLU A 95 -9.74 32.99 19.29
N THR A 96 -10.52 32.89 18.21
CA THR A 96 -11.83 32.23 18.17
C THR A 96 -11.84 30.81 17.56
N SER A 97 -10.70 30.30 17.10
CA SER A 97 -10.62 28.98 16.45
C SER A 97 -9.76 27.98 17.23
N THR A 98 -10.21 26.71 17.18
CA THR A 98 -9.74 25.49 17.92
C THR A 98 -8.32 25.52 18.50
N PRO A 99 -8.11 25.05 19.74
CA PRO A 99 -6.84 25.15 20.44
C PRO A 99 -5.70 24.46 19.67
N PRO A 100 -4.50 25.06 19.63
CA PRO A 100 -3.32 24.59 18.87
C PRO A 100 -2.91 23.13 19.12
N TYR A 101 -3.26 22.56 20.28
CA TYR A 101 -2.89 21.20 20.71
C TYR A 101 -3.34 20.07 19.76
N ILE A 102 -4.49 20.20 19.11
CA ILE A 102 -5.00 19.15 18.19
C ILE A 102 -4.22 19.16 16.87
N GLN A 103 -3.86 20.35 16.37
CA GLN A 103 -2.99 20.49 15.21
C GLN A 103 -1.59 19.97 15.53
N TYR A 104 -1.06 20.26 16.73
CA TYR A 104 0.23 19.76 17.19
C TYR A 104 0.32 18.22 17.22
N ASN A 105 -0.72 17.52 17.68
CA ASN A 105 -0.74 16.05 17.70
C ASN A 105 -0.80 15.45 16.29
N HIS A 106 -1.59 16.04 15.40
CA HIS A 106 -1.70 15.58 14.01
C HIS A 106 -0.39 15.77 13.23
N ILE A 107 0.35 16.82 13.58
CA ILE A 107 1.66 17.17 13.02
C ILE A 107 2.78 16.31 13.62
N LEU A 108 2.78 16.09 14.94
CA LEU A 108 3.70 15.17 15.60
C LEU A 108 3.53 13.74 15.04
N ALA A 109 2.28 13.33 14.81
CA ALA A 109 1.96 12.05 14.18
C ALA A 109 2.44 11.98 12.71
N ARG A 110 2.42 13.08 11.95
CA ARG A 110 2.95 13.12 10.57
C ARG A 110 4.45 13.37 10.44
N THR A 111 5.15 13.81 11.49
CA THR A 111 6.58 14.16 11.38
C THR A 111 7.47 13.20 12.15
N VAL A 112 6.99 12.69 13.30
CA VAL A 112 7.69 11.70 14.11
C VAL A 112 7.33 10.28 13.68
N THR A 113 6.03 9.96 13.55
CA THR A 113 5.61 8.61 13.14
C THR A 113 5.85 8.40 11.66
N TYR A 114 5.37 9.26 10.77
CA TYR A 114 5.68 9.13 9.34
C TYR A 114 7.18 9.21 9.07
N GLY A 115 7.98 10.08 9.69
CA GLY A 115 9.45 10.06 9.51
C GLY A 115 10.15 8.78 10.00
N ALA A 116 9.55 8.07 10.98
CA ALA A 116 10.03 6.79 11.51
C ALA A 116 9.39 5.55 10.83
N SER A 117 8.24 5.73 10.16
CA SER A 117 7.47 4.70 9.45
C SER A 117 7.49 4.89 7.93
N TYR A 118 8.17 5.93 7.43
CA TYR A 118 8.42 6.13 6.00
C TYR A 118 9.50 5.13 5.61
N ASP A 119 9.06 3.93 5.24
CA ASP A 119 9.81 3.04 4.37
C ASP A 119 9.26 3.15 2.94
N PRO A 120 9.65 4.17 2.16
CA PRO A 120 9.32 4.24 0.75
C PRO A 120 10.24 3.37 -0.12
N VAL A 121 11.26 2.70 0.44
CA VAL A 121 12.29 2.01 -0.37
C VAL A 121 12.76 0.70 0.28
N SER A 122 11.89 -0.28 0.23
CA SER A 122 12.25 -1.69 0.29
C SER A 122 11.37 -2.55 -0.63
N SER A 123 10.47 -1.91 -1.38
CA SER A 123 9.75 -2.50 -2.49
C SER A 123 10.74 -2.94 -3.58
N SER A 124 11.10 -4.22 -3.61
CA SER A 124 11.71 -4.78 -4.81
C SER A 124 10.71 -4.61 -5.96
N ASN A 125 10.96 -3.67 -6.87
CA ASN A 125 10.17 -3.46 -8.09
C ASN A 125 10.32 -4.69 -8.99
N SER A 126 9.67 -5.77 -8.60
CA SER A 126 9.88 -7.13 -9.08
C SER A 126 8.62 -7.93 -8.81
N LEU A 127 8.24 -8.75 -9.78
CA LEU A 127 7.19 -9.74 -9.63
C LEU A 127 7.85 -11.04 -9.16
N PHE A 128 7.32 -11.67 -8.12
CA PHE A 128 7.81 -12.95 -7.58
C PHE A 128 6.82 -14.09 -7.84
N LYS A 129 7.33 -15.31 -7.96
CA LYS A 129 6.54 -16.54 -7.93
C LYS A 129 6.67 -17.18 -6.56
N ILE A 130 5.55 -17.54 -5.94
CA ILE A 130 5.53 -18.22 -4.63
C ILE A 130 4.89 -19.60 -4.79
N ASP A 131 5.60 -20.62 -4.33
CA ASP A 131 5.03 -21.94 -4.11
C ASP A 131 4.26 -21.94 -2.78
N PRO A 132 2.92 -22.04 -2.79
CA PRO A 132 2.12 -21.97 -1.58
C PRO A 132 2.42 -23.12 -0.61
N LEU A 133 2.83 -24.29 -1.10
CA LEU A 133 3.05 -25.47 -0.27
C LEU A 133 4.35 -25.38 0.53
N SER A 134 5.40 -24.81 -0.08
CA SER A 134 6.72 -24.74 0.56
C SER A 134 7.09 -23.36 1.09
N GLY A 135 6.37 -22.32 0.66
CA GLY A 135 6.69 -20.91 0.92
C GLY A 135 7.97 -20.45 0.20
N LYS A 136 8.53 -21.26 -0.70
CA LYS A 136 9.68 -20.86 -1.51
C LYS A 136 9.23 -19.83 -2.53
N PHE A 137 10.04 -18.79 -2.70
CA PHE A 137 9.79 -17.74 -3.66
C PHE A 137 10.98 -17.60 -4.60
N THR A 138 10.70 -17.15 -5.83
CA THR A 138 11.70 -16.89 -6.86
C THR A 138 11.36 -15.60 -7.57
N LEU A 139 12.38 -14.81 -7.92
CA LEU A 139 12.20 -13.65 -8.79
C LEU A 139 11.65 -14.13 -10.14
N PHE A 140 10.49 -13.60 -10.54
CA PHE A 140 9.89 -13.95 -11.82
C PHE A 140 10.29 -12.95 -12.92
N THR A 141 10.08 -11.65 -12.68
CA THR A 141 10.61 -10.61 -13.57
C THR A 141 10.81 -9.31 -12.80
N PRO A 142 11.91 -8.57 -13.04
CA PRO A 142 12.02 -7.19 -12.56
C PRO A 142 10.94 -6.33 -13.23
N LEU A 143 10.48 -5.29 -12.54
CA LEU A 143 9.58 -4.23 -13.01
C LEU A 143 10.38 -2.91 -13.11
N THR A 144 11.49 -2.94 -13.85
CA THR A 144 12.38 -1.78 -14.05
C THR A 144 11.58 -0.52 -14.42
N ASN A 145 11.78 0.57 -13.67
CA ASN A 145 11.09 1.86 -13.83
C ASN A 145 9.56 1.80 -13.68
N TYR A 146 9.03 0.83 -12.94
CA TYR A 146 7.60 0.68 -12.75
C TYR A 146 7.28 0.27 -11.32
N LYS A 147 6.45 1.08 -10.63
CA LYS A 147 6.00 0.79 -9.27
C LYS A 147 4.65 0.09 -9.33
N ALA A 148 4.59 -1.16 -8.88
CA ALA A 148 3.34 -1.92 -8.82
C ALA A 148 2.48 -1.46 -7.63
N TYR A 149 1.19 -1.31 -7.87
CA TYR A 149 0.18 -1.09 -6.82
C TYR A 149 -0.73 -2.30 -6.66
N ASP A 150 -0.90 -3.09 -7.72
CA ASP A 150 -1.82 -4.21 -7.76
C ASP A 150 -1.48 -5.17 -8.91
N VAL A 151 -1.80 -6.46 -8.74
CA VAL A 151 -1.56 -7.50 -9.75
C VAL A 151 -2.80 -8.37 -9.89
N THR A 152 -3.18 -8.64 -11.14
CA THR A 152 -4.29 -9.55 -11.45
C THR A 152 -3.91 -10.49 -12.60
N TYR A 153 -4.48 -11.70 -12.60
CA TYR A 153 -4.23 -12.71 -13.63
C TYR A 153 -5.46 -12.91 -14.51
N ASP A 154 -5.22 -12.88 -15.81
CA ASP A 154 -6.20 -13.22 -16.83
C ASP A 154 -6.04 -14.69 -17.22
N PHE A 155 -6.96 -15.54 -16.74
CA PHE A 155 -6.95 -16.97 -17.05
C PHE A 155 -7.26 -17.27 -18.53
N ILE A 156 -8.02 -16.40 -19.21
CA ILE A 156 -8.43 -16.59 -20.60
C ILE A 156 -7.26 -16.31 -21.52
N HIS A 157 -6.64 -15.14 -21.34
CA HIS A 157 -5.54 -14.68 -22.17
C HIS A 157 -4.17 -15.14 -21.66
N LYS A 158 -4.12 -15.73 -20.45
CA LYS A 158 -2.90 -16.20 -19.78
C LYS A 158 -1.85 -15.09 -19.69
N ILE A 159 -2.23 -13.98 -19.06
CA ILE A 159 -1.37 -12.79 -18.86
C ILE A 159 -1.57 -12.24 -17.45
N PHE A 160 -0.51 -11.72 -16.85
CA PHE A 160 -0.63 -10.88 -15.66
C PHE A 160 -0.76 -9.43 -16.09
N TYR A 161 -1.70 -8.72 -15.48
CA TYR A 161 -1.75 -7.27 -15.51
C TYR A 161 -1.19 -6.75 -14.18
N VAL A 162 -0.13 -5.97 -14.27
CA VAL A 162 0.51 -5.29 -13.14
C VAL A 162 0.11 -3.83 -13.23
N PHE A 163 -0.85 -3.41 -12.40
CA PHE A 163 -1.33 -2.04 -12.33
C PHE A 163 -0.37 -1.20 -11.49
N GLY A 164 -0.09 0.01 -11.95
CA GLY A 164 1.00 0.80 -11.37
C GLY A 164 1.25 2.11 -12.10
N SER A 165 2.38 2.72 -11.77
CA SER A 165 2.86 3.95 -12.40
C SER A 165 4.32 3.79 -12.82
N GLU A 166 4.74 4.60 -13.81
CA GLU A 166 6.16 4.70 -14.14
C GLU A 166 6.90 5.33 -12.96
N ALA A 167 7.94 4.67 -12.47
CA ALA A 167 8.66 5.07 -11.26
C ALA A 167 9.43 6.40 -11.38
N THR A 168 9.49 6.97 -12.60
CA THR A 168 10.32 8.11 -12.98
C THR A 168 9.55 9.41 -13.29
N LEU A 169 8.21 9.41 -13.27
CA LEU A 169 7.43 10.59 -13.70
C LEU A 169 7.08 11.53 -12.52
N GLU A 170 7.83 12.62 -12.40
CA GLU A 170 7.50 13.82 -11.60
C GLU A 170 6.35 14.67 -12.21
N LYS A 171 5.71 14.23 -13.30
CA LYS A 171 4.63 14.95 -13.99
C LYS A 171 3.43 14.04 -14.20
N GLU A 172 2.27 14.51 -13.75
CA GLU A 172 0.92 13.94 -13.94
C GLU A 172 0.90 12.42 -14.06
N ALA A 173 0.65 11.72 -12.94
CA ALA A 173 0.68 10.26 -12.84
C ALA A 173 -0.20 9.59 -13.92
N ALA A 174 0.40 9.28 -15.06
CA ALA A 174 -0.25 8.53 -16.12
C ALA A 174 -0.40 7.09 -15.63
N LEU A 175 -1.59 6.77 -15.12
CA LEU A 175 -1.95 5.43 -14.65
C LEU A 175 -1.67 4.42 -15.76
N SER A 176 -0.86 3.44 -15.44
CA SER A 176 -0.29 2.52 -16.40
C SER A 176 -0.58 1.08 -16.00
N VAL A 177 -0.40 0.19 -16.96
CA VAL A 177 -0.47 -1.24 -16.77
C VAL A 177 0.68 -1.92 -17.50
N ALA A 178 1.42 -2.75 -16.77
CA ALA A 178 2.38 -3.68 -17.32
C ALA A 178 1.67 -4.99 -17.63
N ILE A 179 1.65 -5.39 -18.90
CA ILE A 179 1.19 -6.70 -19.34
C ILE A 179 2.39 -7.64 -19.29
N VAL A 180 2.35 -8.63 -18.41
CA VAL A 180 3.44 -9.58 -18.17
C VAL A 180 3.03 -10.97 -18.63
N ASN A 181 3.84 -11.58 -19.49
CA ASN A 181 3.64 -12.95 -19.93
C ASN A 181 4.04 -13.93 -18.79
N PRO A 182 3.16 -14.85 -18.37
CA PRO A 182 3.37 -15.73 -17.22
C PRO A 182 4.43 -16.81 -17.44
N PHE A 183 4.78 -17.10 -18.70
CA PHE A 183 5.71 -18.16 -19.06
C PHE A 183 7.15 -17.67 -19.16
N ASN A 184 7.36 -16.51 -19.76
CA ASN A 184 8.71 -16.01 -20.04
C ASN A 184 9.02 -14.65 -19.39
N GLY A 185 8.08 -14.06 -18.64
CA GLY A 185 8.28 -12.79 -17.94
C GLY A 185 8.42 -11.58 -18.86
N THR A 186 8.16 -11.71 -20.16
CA THR A 186 8.21 -10.56 -21.08
C THR A 186 7.13 -9.54 -20.75
N LYS A 187 7.44 -8.25 -20.89
CA LYS A 187 6.61 -7.15 -20.41
C LYS A 187 6.26 -6.19 -21.55
N LYS A 188 5.04 -5.67 -21.51
CA LYS A 188 4.57 -4.60 -22.40
C LYS A 188 3.80 -3.57 -21.60
N TYR A 189 4.27 -2.32 -21.61
CA TYR A 189 3.64 -1.24 -20.87
C TYR A 189 2.56 -0.55 -21.71
N ARG A 190 1.48 -0.15 -21.06
CA ARG A 190 0.34 0.56 -21.64
C ARG A 190 -0.14 1.62 -20.65
N THR A 191 -0.55 2.77 -21.18
CA THR A 191 -1.23 3.80 -20.40
C THR A 191 -2.73 3.56 -20.47
N ILE A 192 -3.41 3.71 -19.34
CA ILE A 192 -4.87 3.64 -19.28
C ILE A 192 -5.41 5.06 -19.50
N THR A 193 -6.27 5.21 -20.50
CA THR A 193 -6.90 6.51 -20.82
C THR A 193 -8.25 6.61 -20.13
N THR A 194 -8.48 7.65 -19.33
CA THR A 194 -9.74 7.91 -18.63
C THR A 194 -10.52 9.05 -19.27
N GLU A 195 -11.86 9.09 -19.09
CA GLU A 195 -12.73 10.09 -19.73
C GLU A 195 -12.64 11.51 -19.11
N ARG A 196 -12.01 11.67 -17.94
CA ARG A 196 -11.79 12.93 -17.17
C ARG A 196 -10.56 12.81 -16.26
N TYR A 197 -10.05 13.91 -15.70
CA TYR A 197 -9.06 13.92 -14.60
C TYR A 197 -9.57 13.06 -13.44
N ALA A 198 -9.26 11.77 -13.49
CA ALA A 198 -9.85 10.79 -12.62
C ALA A 198 -8.82 9.71 -12.37
N GLU A 199 -8.67 9.39 -11.09
CA GLU A 199 -7.75 8.38 -10.63
C GLU A 199 -8.43 7.01 -10.64
N LEU A 200 -7.64 5.98 -10.93
CA LEU A 200 -8.09 4.59 -10.94
C LEU A 200 -7.46 3.85 -9.77
N PHE A 201 -8.29 3.06 -9.09
CA PHE A 201 -7.91 2.30 -7.91
C PHE A 201 -8.19 0.81 -8.14
N GLY A 202 -7.14 0.01 -8.02
CA GLY A 202 -7.15 -1.43 -8.26
C GLY A 202 -7.39 -1.80 -9.73
N LEU A 203 -7.04 -3.04 -10.09
CA LEU A 203 -7.32 -3.58 -11.42
C LEU A 203 -7.70 -5.05 -11.31
N ARG A 204 -8.85 -5.44 -11.87
CA ARG A 204 -9.24 -6.85 -11.93
C ARG A 204 -9.68 -7.29 -13.30
N VAL A 205 -9.40 -8.56 -13.58
CA VAL A 205 -9.91 -9.28 -14.74
C VAL A 205 -11.15 -10.06 -14.32
N ASP A 206 -12.22 -9.95 -15.11
CA ASP A 206 -13.30 -10.92 -15.10
C ASP A 206 -12.77 -12.25 -15.66
N SER A 207 -12.60 -13.25 -14.80
CA SER A 207 -12.12 -14.57 -15.19
C SER A 207 -13.00 -15.28 -16.23
N SER A 208 -14.24 -14.85 -16.44
CA SER A 208 -15.17 -15.41 -17.43
C SER A 208 -15.16 -14.68 -18.78
N THR A 209 -14.76 -13.41 -18.82
CA THR A 209 -14.80 -12.59 -20.04
C THR A 209 -13.47 -11.95 -20.44
N GLY A 210 -12.47 -11.94 -19.57
CA GLY A 210 -11.18 -11.30 -19.78
C GLY A 210 -11.25 -9.76 -19.74
N LYS A 211 -12.41 -9.21 -19.38
CA LYS A 211 -12.63 -7.76 -19.29
C LYS A 211 -11.98 -7.20 -18.03
N LEU A 212 -11.44 -6.00 -18.16
CA LEU A 212 -10.78 -5.29 -17.08
C LEU A 212 -11.74 -4.32 -16.41
N TYR A 213 -11.66 -4.22 -15.08
CA TYR A 213 -12.45 -3.29 -14.28
C TYR A 213 -11.57 -2.60 -13.24
N SER A 214 -11.93 -1.36 -12.92
CA SER A 214 -11.28 -0.54 -11.90
C SER A 214 -12.29 0.43 -11.28
N VAL A 215 -11.98 0.99 -10.10
CA VAL A 215 -12.77 2.06 -9.49
C VAL A 215 -12.18 3.36 -9.98
N GLN A 216 -13.03 4.19 -10.56
CA GLN A 216 -12.70 5.57 -10.88
C GLN A 216 -13.23 6.49 -9.80
N MET A 217 -12.36 7.38 -9.32
CA MET A 217 -12.71 8.50 -8.44
C MET A 217 -12.29 9.82 -9.13
N ASP A 218 -13.08 10.86 -8.94
CA ASP A 218 -12.88 12.19 -9.54
C ASP A 218 -12.69 13.16 -8.37
N ASP A 219 -11.62 13.98 -8.42
CA ASP A 219 -11.16 14.86 -7.32
C ASP A 219 -12.12 15.99 -6.97
N ALA A 220 -13.23 16.14 -7.71
CA ALA A 220 -14.25 17.12 -7.41
C ALA A 220 -14.95 16.82 -6.08
N LEU A 221 -14.99 17.82 -5.19
CA LEU A 221 -15.63 17.87 -3.86
C LEU A 221 -17.07 17.30 -3.73
N GLU A 222 -17.69 16.88 -4.83
CA GLU A 222 -18.95 16.13 -4.92
C GLU A 222 -18.74 14.81 -5.71
N ASN A 223 -17.91 13.91 -5.17
CA ASN A 223 -17.40 12.64 -5.74
C ASN A 223 -18.38 11.82 -6.61
N PRO A 224 -18.27 11.79 -7.96
CA PRO A 224 -18.88 10.74 -8.76
C PRO A 224 -18.03 9.45 -8.76
N THR A 225 -18.02 8.68 -7.66
CA THR A 225 -17.36 7.35 -7.67
C THR A 225 -18.08 6.40 -8.61
N SER A 226 -17.33 5.72 -9.47
CA SER A 226 -17.88 4.76 -10.41
C SER A 226 -16.96 3.57 -10.65
N ILE A 227 -17.54 2.44 -11.02
CA ILE A 227 -16.77 1.37 -11.66
C ILE A 227 -16.59 1.76 -13.12
N VAL A 228 -15.36 1.64 -13.62
CA VAL A 228 -15.06 1.68 -15.05
C VAL A 228 -14.79 0.29 -15.58
N GLN A 229 -15.16 0.06 -16.83
CA GLN A 229 -14.63 -1.07 -17.60
C GLN A 229 -13.52 -0.54 -18.51
N ILE A 230 -12.38 -1.22 -18.49
CA ILE A 230 -11.23 -0.93 -19.35
C ILE A 230 -11.25 -1.94 -20.50
N ASP A 231 -11.22 -1.44 -21.72
CA ASP A 231 -11.11 -2.30 -22.90
C ASP A 231 -9.65 -2.77 -23.07
N PRO A 232 -9.35 -4.08 -22.96
CA PRO A 232 -7.98 -4.58 -23.02
C PRO A 232 -7.31 -4.40 -24.39
N SER A 233 -8.07 -4.06 -25.45
CA SER A 233 -7.51 -3.82 -26.79
C SER A 233 -6.85 -2.44 -26.95
N ASN A 234 -7.39 -1.42 -26.28
CA ASN A 234 -6.98 -0.02 -26.43
C ASN A 234 -6.71 0.69 -25.09
N PHE A 235 -6.98 0.04 -23.96
CA PHE A 235 -6.82 0.55 -22.59
C PHE A 235 -7.60 1.84 -22.33
N ILE A 236 -8.77 2.00 -22.95
CA ILE A 236 -9.70 3.10 -22.66
C ILE A 236 -10.65 2.66 -21.55
N ALA A 237 -10.62 3.38 -20.43
CA ALA A 237 -11.55 3.25 -19.31
C ALA A 237 -12.84 4.01 -19.60
N LYS A 238 -13.99 3.32 -19.51
CA LYS A 238 -15.31 3.93 -19.66
C LYS A 238 -16.16 3.68 -18.43
N ARG A 239 -16.89 4.71 -17.99
CA ARG A 239 -17.81 4.59 -16.84
C ARG A 239 -18.85 3.50 -17.08
N TRP A 240 -19.06 2.65 -16.08
CA TRP A 240 -19.96 1.50 -16.15
C TRP A 240 -21.08 1.53 -15.10
N VAL A 241 -20.74 1.50 -13.80
CA VAL A 241 -21.72 1.61 -12.68
C VAL A 241 -21.42 2.87 -11.88
N ASN A 242 -22.43 3.71 -11.64
CA ASN A 242 -22.32 4.81 -10.66
C ASN A 242 -22.55 4.24 -9.25
N ILE A 243 -21.57 4.44 -8.37
CA ILE A 243 -21.62 4.03 -6.96
C ILE A 243 -21.49 5.22 -6.01
N SER A 244 -21.70 6.44 -6.51
CA SER A 244 -21.61 7.68 -5.74
C SER A 244 -22.65 7.79 -4.63
N LYS A 245 -23.71 6.97 -4.70
CA LYS A 245 -24.74 6.86 -3.65
C LYS A 245 -24.38 5.87 -2.55
N ALA A 246 -23.33 5.06 -2.72
CA ALA A 246 -22.81 4.26 -1.62
C ALA A 246 -22.19 5.23 -0.61
N SER A 247 -22.65 5.18 0.64
CA SER A 247 -22.17 6.06 1.70
C SER A 247 -20.69 5.81 1.99
N GLY A 248 -19.90 6.84 2.35
CA GLY A 248 -18.54 6.67 2.88
C GLY A 248 -17.40 6.61 1.85
N VAL A 249 -17.62 7.03 0.60
CA VAL A 249 -16.61 6.89 -0.46
C VAL A 249 -15.73 8.14 -0.63
N GLN A 250 -14.43 8.02 -0.31
CA GLN A 250 -13.40 9.07 -0.47
C GLN A 250 -12.08 8.56 -1.14
N PRO A 251 -11.26 9.46 -1.73
CA PRO A 251 -10.24 9.13 -2.74
C PRO A 251 -9.07 8.23 -2.34
N ASP A 252 -8.79 7.99 -1.05
CA ASP A 252 -7.59 7.24 -0.64
C ASP A 252 -7.81 5.71 -0.56
N SER A 253 -8.67 5.19 -1.45
CA SER A 253 -9.27 3.88 -1.30
C SER A 253 -8.59 2.76 -2.06
N MET A 254 -8.04 1.75 -1.36
CA MET A 254 -7.73 0.45 -1.95
C MET A 254 -9.04 -0.27 -2.33
N ALA A 255 -9.55 0.03 -3.52
CA ALA A 255 -10.68 -0.65 -4.11
C ALA A 255 -10.26 -2.03 -4.61
N ILE A 256 -10.46 -3.06 -3.79
CA ILE A 256 -10.21 -4.43 -4.20
C ILE A 256 -11.48 -4.97 -4.85
N PHE A 257 -11.42 -5.22 -6.16
CA PHE A 257 -12.48 -5.90 -6.91
C PHE A 257 -12.35 -7.42 -6.77
N PHE A 258 -13.48 -8.12 -6.78
CA PHE A 258 -13.50 -9.56 -6.57
C PHE A 258 -14.54 -10.24 -7.45
N ASN A 259 -14.10 -11.09 -8.37
CA ASN A 259 -15.04 -11.76 -9.27
C ASN A 259 -15.76 -12.92 -8.56
N SER A 260 -17.08 -12.86 -8.48
CA SER A 260 -17.93 -14.01 -8.18
C SER A 260 -18.31 -14.80 -9.44
N THR A 261 -18.63 -16.08 -9.28
CA THR A 261 -19.16 -16.95 -10.34
C THR A 261 -20.43 -16.42 -11.04
N VAL A 262 -21.03 -15.34 -10.55
CA VAL A 262 -22.27 -14.72 -11.06
C VAL A 262 -22.06 -13.27 -11.53
N HIS A 263 -20.84 -12.90 -11.92
CA HIS A 263 -20.48 -11.53 -12.32
C HIS A 263 -20.78 -10.49 -11.23
N GLN A 264 -20.60 -10.86 -9.96
CA GLN A 264 -20.70 -9.94 -8.84
C GLN A 264 -19.30 -9.53 -8.42
N TYR A 265 -19.16 -8.26 -8.08
CA TYR A 265 -17.90 -7.62 -7.74
C TYR A 265 -18.08 -6.91 -6.43
N PHE A 266 -17.19 -7.16 -5.48
CA PHE A 266 -17.17 -6.40 -4.25
C PHE A 266 -16.08 -5.35 -4.33
N VAL A 267 -16.29 -4.19 -3.73
CA VAL A 267 -15.35 -3.07 -3.68
C VAL A 267 -15.19 -2.68 -2.22
N THR A 268 -13.95 -2.66 -1.74
CA THR A 268 -13.58 -2.10 -0.44
C THR A 268 -13.29 -0.61 -0.55
N VAL A 269 -13.80 0.18 0.38
CA VAL A 269 -13.60 1.64 0.37
C VAL A 269 -13.23 2.08 1.79
N PRO A 270 -11.95 2.41 2.07
CA PRO A 270 -11.55 2.88 3.38
C PRO A 270 -12.07 4.30 3.69
N TYR A 271 -12.73 4.40 4.83
CA TYR A 271 -12.83 5.57 5.71
C TYR A 271 -12.93 5.03 7.15
N ASP A 272 -12.99 5.88 8.19
CA ASP A 272 -13.12 5.55 9.64
C ASP A 272 -14.19 4.51 10.05
N SER A 273 -14.95 4.01 9.07
CA SER A 273 -15.69 2.75 9.11
C SER A 273 -15.44 2.04 7.79
N ASP A 274 -14.74 0.92 7.84
CA ASP A 274 -14.46 0.03 6.71
C ASP A 274 -15.76 -0.39 5.96
N TYR A 275 -15.88 -0.07 4.66
CA TYR A 275 -17.04 -0.42 3.80
C TYR A 275 -16.72 -1.50 2.76
N LEU A 276 -17.66 -2.42 2.54
CA LEU A 276 -17.65 -3.39 1.46
C LEU A 276 -18.96 -3.29 0.66
N VAL A 277 -18.86 -2.96 -0.63
CA VAL A 277 -20.01 -2.79 -1.53
C VAL A 277 -20.01 -3.90 -2.57
N GLY A 278 -21.05 -4.74 -2.58
CA GLY A 278 -21.27 -5.77 -3.60
C GLY A 278 -22.07 -5.23 -4.77
N ILE A 279 -21.64 -5.54 -5.99
CA ILE A 279 -22.17 -4.99 -7.24
C ILE A 279 -22.38 -6.12 -8.24
N ASP A 280 -23.58 -6.25 -8.78
CA ASP A 280 -23.87 -7.12 -9.91
C ASP A 280 -23.53 -6.34 -11.20
N VAL A 281 -22.44 -6.71 -11.87
CA VAL A 281 -21.93 -5.97 -13.05
C VAL A 281 -22.77 -6.21 -14.29
N VAL A 282 -23.43 -7.38 -14.40
CA VAL A 282 -24.37 -7.68 -15.48
C VAL A 282 -25.62 -6.83 -15.35
N LYS A 283 -26.20 -6.77 -14.14
CA LYS A 283 -27.40 -5.97 -13.85
C LYS A 283 -27.09 -4.50 -13.57
N ARG A 284 -25.81 -4.12 -13.49
CA ARG A 284 -25.31 -2.77 -13.21
C ARG A 284 -25.92 -2.15 -11.95
N LYS A 285 -25.99 -2.92 -10.86
CA LYS A 285 -26.62 -2.46 -9.61
C LYS A 285 -25.86 -2.92 -8.37
N ILE A 286 -25.99 -2.15 -7.30
CA ILE A 286 -25.54 -2.55 -5.96
C ILE A 286 -26.45 -3.67 -5.44
N ILE A 287 -25.85 -4.68 -4.81
CA ILE A 287 -26.52 -5.86 -4.26
C ILE A 287 -26.22 -6.09 -2.78
N SER A 288 -25.15 -5.50 -2.22
CA SER A 288 -24.89 -5.48 -0.79
C SER A 288 -24.08 -4.24 -0.40
N GLU A 289 -24.31 -3.75 0.81
CA GLU A 289 -23.52 -2.70 1.45
C GLU A 289 -23.27 -3.16 2.89
N ILE A 290 -22.01 -3.32 3.25
CA ILE A 290 -21.59 -3.73 4.58
C ILE A 290 -20.72 -2.62 5.15
N THR A 291 -21.10 -2.16 6.34
CA THR A 291 -20.31 -1.25 7.16
C THR A 291 -19.85 -2.00 8.39
N ASN A 292 -18.54 -2.19 8.54
CA ASN A 292 -17.96 -2.91 9.66
C ASN A 292 -16.59 -2.33 9.95
N SER A 293 -16.40 -1.64 11.07
CA SER A 293 -15.14 -0.99 11.47
C SER A 293 -13.94 -1.93 11.62
N ASN A 294 -14.15 -3.24 11.51
CA ASN A 294 -13.13 -4.27 11.59
C ASN A 294 -13.13 -5.11 10.29
N LEU A 295 -13.20 -4.49 9.10
CA LEU A 295 -13.04 -5.31 7.89
C LEU A 295 -11.62 -5.90 7.91
N PRO A 296 -11.48 -7.18 7.53
CA PRO A 296 -10.17 -7.79 7.46
C PRO A 296 -9.33 -7.10 6.39
N ALA A 297 -8.04 -6.89 6.66
CA ALA A 297 -7.09 -6.40 5.68
C ALA A 297 -6.78 -7.48 4.63
N TYR A 298 -6.38 -7.04 3.43
CA TYR A 298 -5.96 -7.90 2.31
C TYR A 298 -6.98 -8.99 1.98
N LEU A 299 -8.24 -8.56 1.84
CA LEU A 299 -9.31 -9.45 1.43
C LEU A 299 -8.97 -10.11 0.11
N CYS A 300 -9.32 -11.38 0.03
CA CYS A 300 -9.30 -12.15 -1.17
C CYS A 300 -10.56 -13.02 -1.27
N TYR A 301 -11.22 -12.97 -2.42
CA TYR A 301 -12.46 -13.68 -2.65
C TYR A 301 -12.23 -15.09 -3.17
N ASP A 302 -12.92 -16.04 -2.56
CA ASP A 302 -12.97 -17.41 -3.03
C ASP A 302 -14.33 -17.73 -3.66
N ASN A 303 -14.28 -18.05 -4.95
CA ASN A 303 -15.43 -18.48 -5.73
C ASN A 303 -16.04 -19.81 -5.25
N LYS A 304 -15.24 -20.68 -4.64
CA LYS A 304 -15.69 -21.99 -4.19
C LYS A 304 -16.57 -21.91 -2.95
N THR A 305 -16.20 -21.04 -2.01
CA THR A 305 -16.95 -20.83 -0.76
C THR A 305 -17.86 -19.60 -0.78
N ASN A 306 -17.80 -18.79 -1.83
CA ASN A 306 -18.51 -17.51 -1.97
C ASN A 306 -18.24 -16.57 -0.77
N ALA A 307 -17.00 -16.56 -0.28
CA ALA A 307 -16.61 -15.82 0.91
C ALA A 307 -15.29 -15.08 0.68
N PHE A 308 -15.08 -14.05 1.48
CA PHE A 308 -13.80 -13.39 1.63
C PHE A 308 -12.94 -14.10 2.66
N TYR A 309 -11.65 -14.21 2.37
CA TYR A 309 -10.61 -14.53 3.32
C TYR A 309 -9.72 -13.31 3.49
N GLY A 310 -9.36 -12.99 4.73
CA GLY A 310 -8.47 -11.87 5.01
C GLY A 310 -7.99 -11.90 6.45
N MET A 311 -7.20 -10.90 6.82
CA MET A 311 -6.54 -10.85 8.12
C MET A 311 -7.18 -9.78 8.99
N GLU A 312 -7.83 -10.18 10.08
CA GLU A 312 -8.29 -9.27 11.11
C GLU A 312 -7.09 -8.84 11.95
N ILE A 313 -6.82 -7.53 12.01
CA ILE A 313 -5.73 -6.93 12.80
C ILE A 313 -6.24 -6.64 14.21
N PHE A 314 -5.42 -6.92 15.23
CA PHE A 314 -5.77 -6.60 16.60
C PHE A 314 -5.54 -5.11 16.88
N GLN A 315 -6.54 -4.45 17.48
CA GLN A 315 -6.47 -3.01 17.76
C GLN A 315 -5.53 -2.65 18.93
N THR A 316 -5.26 -3.61 19.82
CA THR A 316 -4.56 -3.35 21.10
C THR A 316 -3.16 -3.92 21.18
N GLU A 317 -2.81 -4.87 20.31
CA GLU A 317 -1.49 -5.49 20.28
C GLU A 317 -1.08 -5.79 18.84
N ARG A 318 0.22 -5.91 18.58
CA ARG A 318 0.71 -6.30 17.25
C ARG A 318 0.33 -7.75 17.01
N GLY A 319 -0.67 -7.98 16.18
CA GLY A 319 -1.11 -9.32 15.85
C GLY A 319 -2.26 -9.34 14.87
N CYS A 320 -2.49 -10.51 14.31
CA CYS A 320 -3.58 -10.73 13.37
C CYS A 320 -4.07 -12.18 13.39
N ARG A 321 -5.23 -12.43 12.78
CA ARG A 321 -5.74 -13.79 12.56
C ARG A 321 -6.48 -13.89 11.23
N LEU A 322 -6.44 -15.07 10.63
CA LEU A 322 -7.20 -15.34 9.42
C LEU A 322 -8.67 -15.47 9.76
N VAL A 323 -9.49 -14.71 9.04
CA VAL A 323 -10.94 -14.75 9.15
C VAL A 323 -11.59 -14.97 7.79
N ARG A 324 -12.81 -15.48 7.83
CA ARG A 324 -13.71 -15.60 6.69
C ARG A 324 -14.86 -14.62 6.85
N LEU A 325 -15.05 -13.73 5.87
CA LEU A 325 -16.11 -12.74 5.83
C LEU A 325 -17.15 -13.11 4.77
N ASN A 326 -18.42 -13.11 5.15
CA ASN A 326 -19.52 -13.26 4.21
C ASN A 326 -19.86 -11.89 3.58
N PRO A 327 -19.80 -11.77 2.25
CA PRO A 327 -19.90 -10.50 1.56
C PRO A 327 -21.35 -9.98 1.37
N TYR A 328 -22.35 -10.75 1.79
CA TYR A 328 -23.76 -10.40 1.66
C TYR A 328 -24.37 -9.88 2.94
N ASN A 329 -23.88 -10.34 4.09
CA ASN A 329 -24.44 -10.00 5.40
C ASN A 329 -23.38 -9.52 6.40
N GLY A 330 -22.09 -9.50 6.02
CA GLY A 330 -20.99 -9.02 6.86
C GLY A 330 -20.57 -9.96 7.99
N THR A 331 -21.12 -11.18 8.08
CA THR A 331 -20.77 -12.10 9.17
C THR A 331 -19.32 -12.59 9.02
N MET A 332 -18.57 -12.57 10.12
CA MET A 332 -17.18 -13.02 10.17
C MET A 332 -17.01 -14.30 11.00
N GLU A 333 -16.13 -15.18 10.55
CA GLU A 333 -15.72 -16.39 11.25
C GLU A 333 -14.20 -16.44 11.37
N ILE A 334 -13.70 -16.71 12.57
CA ILE A 334 -12.27 -16.87 12.83
C ILE A 334 -11.83 -18.28 12.40
N LEU A 335 -10.84 -18.35 11.52
CA LEU A 335 -10.36 -19.62 10.96
C LEU A 335 -9.03 -20.07 11.55
N SER A 336 -8.14 -19.16 11.91
CA SER A 336 -6.82 -19.50 12.47
C SER A 336 -6.69 -19.12 13.94
N LYS A 337 -5.63 -19.66 14.56
CA LYS A 337 -5.10 -19.08 15.80
C LYS A 337 -4.49 -17.71 15.54
N ASP A 338 -4.34 -16.94 16.61
CA ASP A 338 -3.72 -15.62 16.60
C ASP A 338 -2.23 -15.71 16.22
N PHE A 339 -1.82 -14.87 15.28
CA PHE A 339 -0.43 -14.56 14.97
C PHE A 339 -0.01 -13.34 15.77
N LYS A 340 0.68 -13.56 16.89
CA LYS A 340 1.23 -12.48 17.72
C LYS A 340 2.54 -11.96 17.14
N ASP A 341 2.81 -10.68 17.37
CA ASP A 341 4.01 -9.95 16.96
C ASP A 341 4.17 -9.73 15.45
N TYR A 342 3.11 -9.97 14.67
CA TYR A 342 3.10 -9.79 13.22
C TYR A 342 1.92 -8.93 12.76
N GLU A 343 2.17 -8.13 11.72
CA GLU A 343 1.13 -7.40 10.97
C GLU A 343 0.99 -7.98 9.56
N PRO A 344 -0.23 -8.04 9.01
CA PRO A 344 -0.41 -8.46 7.63
C PRO A 344 0.09 -7.37 6.67
N SER A 345 0.73 -7.76 5.57
CA SER A 345 1.24 -6.82 4.55
C SER A 345 0.68 -7.07 3.16
N THR A 346 0.44 -8.33 2.78
CA THR A 346 -0.27 -8.66 1.54
C THR A 346 -0.73 -10.10 1.53
N GLY A 347 -1.78 -10.41 0.77
CA GLY A 347 -2.35 -11.76 0.71
C GLY A 347 -2.98 -12.09 -0.64
N ALA A 348 -2.99 -13.38 -0.97
CA ALA A 348 -3.68 -13.94 -2.13
C ALA A 348 -4.25 -15.32 -1.79
N CYS A 349 -5.44 -15.63 -2.32
CA CYS A 349 -6.05 -16.96 -2.21
C CYS A 349 -5.84 -17.77 -3.48
N HIS A 350 -5.91 -19.08 -3.28
CA HIS A 350 -5.72 -20.11 -4.28
C HIS A 350 -6.99 -20.96 -4.34
N GLU A 351 -8.04 -20.48 -5.02
CA GLU A 351 -9.31 -21.21 -5.28
C GLU A 351 -9.91 -21.96 -4.07
N GLY A 352 -9.81 -21.38 -2.86
CA GLY A 352 -10.34 -21.99 -1.64
C GLY A 352 -9.52 -23.15 -1.08
N TYR A 353 -8.32 -23.39 -1.62
CA TYR A 353 -7.35 -24.37 -1.10
C TYR A 353 -6.35 -23.71 -0.17
N TYR A 354 -5.76 -22.59 -0.59
CA TYR A 354 -4.72 -21.93 0.17
C TYR A 354 -4.98 -20.43 0.29
N PHE A 355 -4.49 -19.84 1.37
CA PHE A 355 -4.33 -18.39 1.51
C PHE A 355 -2.87 -18.15 1.84
N THR A 356 -2.13 -17.51 0.94
CA THR A 356 -0.73 -17.14 1.15
C THR A 356 -0.67 -15.66 1.47
N MET A 357 0.15 -15.28 2.43
CA MET A 357 0.33 -13.89 2.80
C MET A 357 1.76 -13.60 3.25
N ILE A 358 2.12 -12.34 3.19
CA ILE A 358 3.33 -11.80 3.82
C ILE A 358 2.91 -11.20 5.15
N VAL A 359 3.58 -11.63 6.22
CA VAL A 359 3.46 -11.07 7.56
C VAL A 359 4.74 -10.37 7.96
N GLU A 360 4.62 -9.20 8.59
CA GLU A 360 5.74 -8.35 8.98
C GLU A 360 5.90 -8.35 10.49
N GLY A 361 7.05 -8.81 10.96
CA GLY A 361 7.52 -8.62 12.33
C GLY A 361 8.37 -7.36 12.45
N LEU A 362 8.93 -7.11 13.64
CA LEU A 362 9.76 -5.93 13.90
C LEU A 362 11.06 -5.89 13.07
N ASP A 363 11.64 -7.04 12.77
CA ASP A 363 12.96 -7.19 12.15
C ASP A 363 13.00 -8.23 11.01
N LYS A 364 11.84 -8.81 10.67
CA LYS A 364 11.72 -9.91 9.70
C LYS A 364 10.37 -9.89 9.00
N GLN A 365 10.35 -10.38 7.77
CA GLN A 365 9.12 -10.74 7.07
C GLN A 365 9.05 -12.25 6.92
N ASN A 366 7.84 -12.81 7.02
CA ASN A 366 7.62 -14.22 6.69
C ASN A 366 6.54 -14.36 5.62
N ILE A 367 6.72 -15.34 4.73
CA ILE A 367 5.66 -15.84 3.87
C ILE A 367 4.96 -16.96 4.63
N VAL A 368 3.65 -16.79 4.83
CA VAL A 368 2.80 -17.73 5.54
C VAL A 368 1.72 -18.24 4.60
N THR A 369 1.55 -19.55 4.51
CA THR A 369 0.42 -20.16 3.78
C THR A 369 -0.46 -20.96 4.72
N PHE A 370 -1.76 -20.68 4.64
CA PHE A 370 -2.84 -21.37 5.33
C PHE A 370 -3.54 -22.33 4.37
N ASP A 371 -3.78 -23.56 4.81
CA ASP A 371 -4.62 -24.54 4.13
C ASP A 371 -6.08 -24.33 4.53
N LEU A 372 -6.84 -23.69 3.64
CA LEU A 372 -8.26 -23.37 3.84
C LEU A 372 -9.14 -24.62 3.89
N SER A 373 -8.70 -25.74 3.30
CA SER A 373 -9.40 -27.02 3.36
C SER A 373 -9.22 -27.77 4.68
N ASN A 374 -8.21 -27.38 5.46
CA ASN A 374 -7.81 -28.04 6.70
C ASN A 374 -7.81 -27.06 7.88
N LYS A 375 -8.95 -26.40 8.11
CA LYS A 375 -9.16 -25.45 9.22
C LYS A 375 -8.07 -24.37 9.31
N ALA A 376 -7.66 -23.84 8.15
CA ALA A 376 -6.60 -22.84 8.04
C ALA A 376 -5.30 -23.25 8.77
N LYS A 377 -4.94 -24.53 8.72
CA LYS A 377 -3.65 -24.97 9.25
C LYS A 377 -2.52 -24.30 8.46
N ILE A 378 -1.53 -23.77 9.17
CA ILE A 378 -0.32 -23.23 8.55
C ILE A 378 0.48 -24.40 7.95
N ILE A 379 0.69 -24.34 6.63
CA ILE A 379 1.46 -25.35 5.88
C ILE A 379 2.83 -24.84 5.44
N ALA A 380 2.99 -23.53 5.33
CA ALA A 380 4.26 -22.87 5.09
C ALA A 380 4.42 -21.66 5.99
N ASN A 381 5.61 -21.48 6.56
CA ASN A 381 6.02 -20.29 7.30
C ASN A 381 7.53 -20.14 7.10
N LYS A 382 7.93 -19.27 6.17
CA LYS A 382 9.33 -19.11 5.75
C LYS A 382 9.75 -17.66 5.93
N PRO A 383 10.93 -17.38 6.52
CA PRO A 383 11.47 -16.04 6.53
C PRO A 383 11.74 -15.61 5.07
N ALA A 384 11.27 -14.43 4.69
CA ALA A 384 11.70 -13.76 3.48
C ALA A 384 13.08 -13.17 3.77
N GLN A 385 14.10 -13.61 3.02
CA GLN A 385 15.47 -13.11 3.15
C GLN A 385 15.63 -11.69 2.56
N GLU A 386 14.68 -11.27 1.72
CA GLU A 386 14.58 -9.95 1.11
C GLU A 386 13.23 -9.34 1.51
N TYR A 387 13.16 -8.01 1.62
CA TYR A 387 11.89 -7.33 1.82
C TYR A 387 11.09 -7.45 0.51
N LEU A 388 9.99 -8.18 0.56
CA LEU A 388 9.16 -8.45 -0.61
C LEU A 388 8.17 -7.29 -0.73
N ASP A 389 8.16 -6.64 -1.89
CA ASP A 389 7.15 -5.62 -2.17
C ASP A 389 5.76 -6.24 -2.20
N SER A 390 4.85 -5.62 -1.47
CA SER A 390 3.62 -6.18 -0.96
C SER A 390 2.52 -6.39 -2.01
N PHE A 391 2.80 -6.40 -3.31
CA PHE A 391 1.71 -6.34 -4.30
C PHE A 391 1.83 -7.33 -5.46
N ALA A 392 2.90 -8.13 -5.51
CA ALA A 392 3.24 -8.84 -6.73
C ALA A 392 3.79 -10.24 -6.46
N PHE A 393 2.94 -11.13 -5.94
CA PHE A 393 3.24 -12.56 -6.02
C PHE A 393 2.19 -13.35 -6.79
N VAL A 394 2.69 -14.23 -7.63
CA VAL A 394 1.91 -15.12 -8.49
C VAL A 394 1.93 -16.51 -7.87
N PRO A 395 0.77 -17.08 -7.54
CA PRO A 395 0.63 -18.53 -7.33
C PRO A 395 1.14 -19.33 -8.52
N LEU A 396 1.99 -20.33 -8.28
CA LEU A 396 2.34 -21.33 -9.30
C LEU A 396 1.19 -22.29 -9.58
#